data_AF-A0A2N2ZYJ4-F1
#
_entry.id   AF-A0A2N2ZYJ4-F1
#
_cell.length_a   1.000
_cell.length_b   1.000
_cell.length_c   1.000
_cell.angle_alpha   90.00
_cell.angle_beta   90.00
_cell.angle_gamma   90.00
#
_symmetry.space_group_name_H-M   'P 1'
#
loop_
_entity.id
_entity.type
_entity.pdbx_description
1 polymer ?
#
loop_
_entity_poly.entity_id
_entity_poly.type
_entity_poly.pdbx_seq_one_letter_code
_entity_poly.pdbx_strand_id
1 'polypeptide(L)'
;DDNLIIILMFNNESINTRRLANGIADILLSDKIIEEISKPRIAVEYDPGKILRLSGNYQMEDGMELSFEVKKDTFWLVLPDAARFQLFAENEYKFFIKAFDAQCTFIPAQNGEVNNMIWHQGGGDYKAIRVENKVLLSAEELARYAGTYYQKDLRVEYPLICENGKLSLSTPPTFLNYLGFDAVELNHINGDKFLTDKFGVLEFTRDENNHVNGFVLLDVGRLQNLRFSLLSE
;
A
#
# COMPACT_ATOMS: atom_id res chain seq x y z
N ASP A 1 -9.22 36.75 9.94
CA ASP A 1 -8.67 35.98 11.08
C ASP A 1 -9.53 34.77 11.34
N ASP A 2 -9.33 33.72 10.57
CA ASP A 2 -10.11 32.47 10.70
C ASP A 2 -9.19 31.35 11.15
N ASN A 3 -8.76 31.43 12.41
CA ASN A 3 -8.09 30.32 13.07
C ASN A 3 -9.16 29.31 13.52
N LEU A 4 -9.71 28.52 12.58
CA LEU A 4 -10.62 27.43 12.90
C LEU A 4 -9.82 26.18 13.29
N ILE A 5 -10.07 25.67 14.50
CA ILE A 5 -9.53 24.40 14.97
C ILE A 5 -10.71 23.49 15.30
N ILE A 6 -10.82 22.35 14.62
CA ILE A 6 -11.83 21.32 14.89
C ILE A 6 -11.13 20.14 15.57
N ILE A 7 -11.52 19.83 16.80
CA ILE A 7 -11.03 18.66 17.53
C ILE A 7 -12.20 17.70 17.72
N LEU A 8 -12.07 16.50 17.15
CA LEU A 8 -13.01 15.41 17.32
C LEU A 8 -12.31 14.24 17.98
N MET A 9 -12.89 13.72 19.06
CA MET A 9 -12.39 12.53 19.74
C MET A 9 -13.47 11.45 19.74
N PHE A 10 -13.11 10.27 19.25
CA PHE A 10 -13.99 9.10 19.20
C PHE A 10 -13.27 7.89 19.78
N ASN A 11 -13.99 7.03 20.49
CA ASN A 11 -13.47 5.77 21.01
C ASN A 11 -13.96 4.55 20.22
N ASN A 12 -14.43 4.76 18.99
CA ASN A 12 -14.98 3.72 18.12
C ASN A 12 -14.28 3.76 16.76
N GLU A 13 -13.75 2.61 16.32
CA GLU A 13 -13.03 2.46 15.04
C GLU A 13 -13.94 2.57 13.80
N SER A 14 -15.23 2.26 13.95
CA SER A 14 -16.18 2.28 12.84
C SER A 14 -16.56 3.71 12.40
N ILE A 15 -16.15 4.73 13.16
CA ILE A 15 -16.47 6.12 12.87
C ILE A 15 -15.40 6.69 11.93
N ASN A 16 -15.81 7.08 10.73
CA ASN A 16 -14.95 7.83 9.80
C ASN A 16 -14.80 9.28 10.28
N THR A 17 -13.87 9.49 11.20
CA THR A 17 -13.56 10.79 11.81
C THR A 17 -13.25 11.86 10.78
N ARG A 18 -12.54 11.51 9.71
CA ARG A 18 -12.20 12.46 8.62
C ARG A 18 -13.46 12.98 7.94
N ARG A 19 -14.39 12.09 7.58
CA ARG A 19 -15.65 12.49 6.96
C ARG A 19 -16.47 13.41 7.86
N LEU A 20 -16.52 13.14 9.17
CA LEU A 20 -17.22 13.99 10.13
C LEU A 20 -16.53 15.35 10.31
N ALA A 21 -15.21 15.36 10.44
CA ALA A 21 -14.43 16.60 10.53
C ALA A 21 -14.66 17.48 9.31
N ASN A 22 -14.58 16.89 8.11
CA ASN A 22 -14.82 17.59 6.85
C ASN A 22 -16.27 18.10 6.79
N GLY A 23 -17.28 17.27 7.12
CA GLY A 23 -18.67 17.71 7.11
C GLY A 23 -18.96 18.86 8.10
N ILE A 24 -18.30 18.88 9.27
CA ILE A 24 -18.40 20.01 10.22
C ILE A 24 -17.69 21.25 9.64
N ALA A 25 -16.52 21.08 9.05
CA ALA A 25 -15.80 22.16 8.38
C ALA A 25 -16.63 22.77 7.23
N ASP A 26 -17.26 21.93 6.42
CA ASP A 26 -18.12 22.33 5.30
C ASP A 26 -19.29 23.20 5.77
N ILE A 27 -19.90 22.87 6.91
CA ILE A 27 -20.97 23.66 7.52
C ILE A 27 -20.44 24.99 8.04
N LEU A 28 -19.37 24.96 8.85
CA LEU A 28 -18.84 26.15 9.54
C LEU A 28 -18.16 27.15 8.60
N LEU A 29 -17.63 26.67 7.48
CA LEU A 29 -16.95 27.49 6.48
C LEU A 29 -17.79 27.65 5.21
N SER A 30 -19.07 27.29 5.21
CA SER A 30 -19.94 27.31 4.01
C SER A 30 -19.97 28.65 3.27
N ASP A 31 -19.82 29.77 3.99
CA ASP A 31 -19.76 31.14 3.42
C ASP A 31 -18.38 31.52 2.87
N LYS A 32 -17.35 30.72 3.18
CA LYS A 32 -15.93 30.95 2.84
C LYS A 32 -15.34 29.89 1.93
N ILE A 33 -15.95 28.70 1.87
CA ILE A 33 -15.60 27.65 0.93
C ILE A 33 -16.04 28.14 -0.44
N ILE A 34 -15.08 28.67 -1.16
CA ILE A 34 -15.19 28.79 -2.60
C ILE A 34 -14.89 27.39 -3.12
N GLU A 35 -15.93 26.64 -3.52
CA GLU A 35 -15.73 25.47 -4.36
C GLU A 35 -15.07 25.98 -5.65
N GLU A 36 -13.73 25.90 -5.70
CA GLU A 36 -13.06 25.92 -6.98
C GLU A 36 -13.61 24.73 -7.75
N ILE A 37 -14.49 25.02 -8.71
CA ILE A 37 -14.91 24.04 -9.69
C ILE A 37 -13.61 23.56 -10.33
N SER A 38 -13.16 22.39 -9.88
CA SER A 38 -11.97 21.74 -10.42
C SER A 38 -12.17 21.72 -11.93
N LYS A 39 -11.31 22.45 -12.64
CA LYS A 39 -11.45 22.58 -14.10
C LYS A 39 -11.50 21.15 -14.65
N PRO A 40 -12.53 20.81 -15.45
CA PRO A 40 -12.67 19.45 -15.94
C PRO A 40 -11.39 19.07 -16.67
N ARG A 41 -10.77 17.96 -16.25
CA ARG A 41 -9.55 17.46 -16.90
C ARG A 41 -9.88 17.11 -18.34
N ILE A 42 -9.13 17.69 -19.26
CA ILE A 42 -9.32 17.49 -20.69
C ILE A 42 -8.38 16.37 -21.11
N ALA A 43 -8.96 15.28 -21.62
CA ALA A 43 -8.16 14.19 -22.16
C ALA A 43 -7.46 14.65 -23.45
N VAL A 44 -6.16 14.36 -23.55
CA VAL A 44 -5.38 14.54 -24.77
C VAL A 44 -5.12 13.18 -25.43
N GLU A 45 -4.91 13.18 -26.74
CA GLU A 45 -4.39 11.99 -27.41
C GLU A 45 -2.93 11.75 -26.97
N TYR A 46 -2.59 10.48 -26.76
CA TYR A 46 -1.24 10.04 -26.43
C TYR A 46 -0.69 9.15 -27.55
N ASP A 47 0.64 9.10 -27.65
CA ASP A 47 1.35 8.16 -28.50
C ASP A 47 1.33 6.76 -27.84
N PRO A 48 0.77 5.72 -28.49
CA PRO A 48 0.77 4.35 -27.98
C PRO A 48 2.17 3.82 -27.62
N GLY A 49 3.21 4.24 -28.35
CA GLY A 49 4.59 3.84 -28.08
C GLY A 49 5.16 4.43 -26.79
N LYS A 50 4.66 5.59 -26.35
CA LYS A 50 5.09 6.24 -25.11
C LYS A 50 4.44 5.60 -23.88
N ILE A 51 3.15 5.28 -23.94
CA ILE A 51 2.44 4.65 -22.81
C ILE A 51 2.93 3.23 -22.54
N LEU A 52 3.46 2.53 -23.55
CA LEU A 52 4.05 1.21 -23.36
C LEU A 52 5.22 1.26 -22.35
N ARG A 53 5.99 2.35 -22.34
CA ARG A 53 7.08 2.55 -21.37
C ARG A 53 6.59 2.81 -19.95
N LEU A 54 5.34 3.26 -19.81
CA LEU A 54 4.70 3.50 -18.52
C LEU A 54 4.04 2.23 -17.98
N SER A 55 3.74 1.25 -18.84
CA SER A 55 3.14 -0.02 -18.48
C SER A 55 4.05 -0.87 -17.59
N GLY A 56 3.46 -1.62 -16.67
CA GLY A 56 4.16 -2.38 -15.64
C GLY A 56 3.43 -2.32 -14.30
N ASN A 57 4.03 -2.97 -13.30
CA ASN A 57 3.52 -2.99 -11.94
C ASN A 57 4.25 -1.95 -11.09
N TYR A 58 3.51 -1.19 -10.30
CA TYR A 58 4.05 -0.22 -9.37
C TYR A 58 3.50 -0.48 -8.00
N GLN A 59 4.39 -0.50 -7.02
CA GLN A 59 4.05 -0.85 -5.66
C GLN A 59 4.21 0.34 -4.75
N MET A 60 3.16 0.62 -3.98
CA MET A 60 3.14 1.65 -2.94
C MET A 60 3.85 1.17 -1.67
N GLU A 61 4.14 2.11 -0.77
CA GLU A 61 4.81 1.82 0.51
C GLU A 61 4.00 0.88 1.41
N ASP A 62 2.67 0.89 1.30
CA ASP A 62 1.76 -0.02 2.01
C ASP A 62 1.65 -1.41 1.35
N GLY A 63 2.42 -1.66 0.29
CA GLY A 63 2.44 -2.91 -0.45
C GLY A 63 1.35 -3.05 -1.51
N MET A 64 0.42 -2.07 -1.64
CA MET A 64 -0.58 -2.07 -2.70
C MET A 64 0.11 -2.01 -4.06
N GLU A 65 -0.23 -2.97 -4.93
CA GLU A 65 0.27 -3.02 -6.29
C GLU A 65 -0.79 -2.47 -7.26
N LEU A 66 -0.37 -1.54 -8.11
CA LEU A 66 -1.13 -1.02 -9.24
C LEU A 66 -0.52 -1.53 -10.54
N SER A 67 -1.29 -2.31 -11.31
CA SER A 67 -0.87 -2.83 -12.60
C SER A 67 -1.36 -1.92 -13.73
N PHE A 68 -0.45 -1.56 -14.63
CA PHE A 68 -0.75 -0.69 -15.76
C PHE A 68 -0.55 -1.44 -17.08
N GLU A 69 -1.62 -1.61 -17.85
CA GLU A 69 -1.65 -2.43 -19.07
C GLU A 69 -2.08 -1.64 -20.29
N VAL A 70 -1.45 -1.90 -21.44
CA VAL A 70 -1.89 -1.37 -22.74
C VAL A 70 -2.61 -2.46 -23.51
N LYS A 71 -3.88 -2.22 -23.87
CA LYS A 71 -4.69 -3.16 -24.66
C LYS A 71 -5.41 -2.42 -25.78
N LYS A 72 -5.13 -2.81 -27.03
CA LYS A 72 -5.69 -2.16 -28.24
C LYS A 72 -5.53 -0.64 -28.18
N ASP A 73 -4.29 -0.19 -27.93
CA ASP A 73 -3.91 1.22 -27.79
C ASP A 73 -4.60 1.98 -26.65
N THR A 74 -5.35 1.30 -25.78
CA THR A 74 -5.98 1.89 -24.59
C THR A 74 -5.15 1.58 -23.36
N PHE A 75 -4.88 2.59 -22.54
CA PHE A 75 -4.15 2.42 -21.27
C PHE A 75 -5.12 2.13 -20.12
N TRP A 76 -4.81 1.12 -19.32
CA TRP A 76 -5.67 0.61 -18.25
C TRP A 76 -4.90 0.53 -16.94
N LEU A 77 -5.56 0.94 -15.85
CA LEU A 77 -5.25 0.50 -14.51
C LEU A 77 -5.98 -0.82 -14.25
N VAL A 78 -5.27 -1.80 -13.71
CA VAL A 78 -5.78 -3.10 -13.27
C VAL A 78 -5.48 -3.24 -11.79
N LEU A 79 -6.53 -3.45 -10.99
CA LEU A 79 -6.41 -3.69 -9.55
C LEU A 79 -6.41 -5.21 -9.25
N PRO A 80 -5.90 -5.63 -8.08
CA PRO A 80 -5.81 -7.05 -7.70
C PRO A 80 -7.14 -7.83 -7.71
N ASP A 81 -8.28 -7.15 -7.55
CA ASP A 81 -9.63 -7.73 -7.64
C ASP A 81 -10.16 -7.86 -9.08
N ALA A 82 -9.28 -7.70 -10.07
CA ALA A 82 -9.55 -7.66 -11.51
C ALA A 82 -10.45 -6.50 -11.97
N ALA A 83 -10.68 -5.47 -11.13
CA ALA A 83 -11.27 -4.23 -11.58
C ALA A 83 -10.34 -3.54 -12.59
N ARG A 84 -10.91 -3.04 -13.69
CA ARG A 84 -10.17 -2.32 -14.73
C ARG A 84 -10.73 -0.93 -14.94
N PHE A 85 -9.86 0.06 -14.94
CA PHE A 85 -10.21 1.46 -15.15
C PHE A 85 -9.40 2.04 -16.30
N GLN A 86 -10.08 2.64 -17.27
CA GLN A 86 -9.40 3.32 -18.36
C GLN A 86 -8.69 4.58 -17.84
N LEU A 87 -7.45 4.75 -18.27
CA LEU A 87 -6.65 5.93 -18.02
C LEU A 87 -6.75 6.89 -19.20
N PHE A 88 -7.00 8.16 -18.88
CA PHE A 88 -7.02 9.24 -19.85
C PHE A 88 -5.78 10.11 -19.64
N ALA A 89 -5.04 10.39 -20.69
CA ALA A 89 -3.88 11.26 -20.60
C ALA A 89 -4.33 12.71 -20.39
N GLU A 90 -3.74 13.38 -19.42
CA GLU A 90 -3.72 14.84 -19.32
C GLU A 90 -2.47 15.39 -20.03
N ASN A 91 -1.36 14.65 -19.97
CA ASN A 91 -0.17 14.85 -20.79
C ASN A 91 0.63 13.53 -20.89
N GLU A 92 1.88 13.61 -21.36
CA GLU A 92 2.76 12.43 -21.55
C GLU A 92 2.97 11.56 -20.31
N TYR A 93 2.94 12.15 -19.10
CA TYR A 93 3.23 11.46 -17.85
C TYR A 93 2.13 11.56 -16.80
N LYS A 94 1.07 12.31 -17.07
CA LYS A 94 -0.06 12.50 -16.14
C LYS A 94 -1.32 11.91 -16.73
N PHE A 95 -1.98 11.06 -15.94
CA PHE A 95 -3.21 10.40 -16.32
C PHE A 95 -4.23 10.52 -15.21
N PHE A 96 -5.50 10.46 -15.60
CA PHE A 96 -6.63 10.50 -14.68
C PHE A 96 -7.66 9.44 -15.04
N ILE A 97 -8.48 9.10 -14.04
CA ILE A 97 -9.58 8.16 -14.17
C ILE A 97 -10.90 8.96 -14.15
N LYS A 98 -11.86 8.57 -14.98
CA LYS A 98 -13.20 9.18 -15.00
C LYS A 98 -14.20 8.50 -14.07
N ALA A 99 -13.96 7.24 -13.71
CA ALA A 99 -14.85 6.46 -12.84
C ALA A 99 -14.83 6.93 -11.38
N PHE A 100 -13.71 7.50 -10.93
CA PHE A 100 -13.53 8.08 -9.60
C PHE A 100 -12.40 9.11 -9.64
N ASP A 101 -12.38 10.03 -8.67
CA ASP A 101 -11.37 11.10 -8.62
C ASP A 101 -10.01 10.55 -8.13
N ALA A 102 -9.26 10.02 -9.09
CA ALA A 102 -7.86 9.65 -8.91
C ALA A 102 -7.03 9.95 -10.16
N GLN A 103 -5.73 10.11 -9.91
CA GLN A 103 -4.75 10.43 -10.93
C GLN A 103 -3.47 9.64 -10.67
N CYS A 104 -2.65 9.49 -11.71
CA CYS A 104 -1.28 9.05 -11.57
C CYS A 104 -0.32 9.96 -12.33
N THR A 105 0.80 10.26 -11.70
CA THR A 105 1.93 10.98 -12.29
C THR A 105 3.12 10.04 -12.37
N PHE A 106 3.54 9.69 -13.57
CA PHE A 106 4.76 8.94 -13.83
C PHE A 106 5.98 9.86 -13.79
N ILE A 107 7.07 9.42 -13.17
CA ILE A 107 8.28 10.24 -13.01
C ILE A 107 9.40 9.65 -13.90
N PRO A 108 9.71 10.28 -15.04
CA PRO A 108 10.80 9.85 -15.91
C PRO A 108 12.17 10.16 -15.31
N ALA A 109 13.09 9.22 -15.44
CA ALA A 109 14.51 9.39 -15.17
C ALA A 109 15.22 10.03 -16.39
N GLN A 110 16.48 10.45 -16.22
CA GLN A 110 17.26 11.11 -17.28
C GLN A 110 17.46 10.25 -18.53
N ASN A 111 17.47 8.93 -18.40
CA ASN A 111 17.57 7.96 -19.50
C ASN A 111 16.22 7.68 -20.19
N GLY A 112 15.12 8.26 -19.70
CA GLY A 112 13.76 8.04 -20.20
C GLY A 112 13.06 6.80 -19.64
N GLU A 113 13.67 6.08 -18.70
CA GLU A 113 13.00 5.02 -17.92
C GLU A 113 12.07 5.62 -16.87
N VAL A 114 11.01 4.90 -16.52
CA VAL A 114 10.01 5.34 -15.55
C VAL A 114 9.93 4.33 -14.42
N ASN A 115 10.69 4.58 -13.37
CA ASN A 115 10.80 3.70 -12.20
C ASN A 115 9.98 4.19 -11.00
N ASN A 116 9.43 5.40 -11.06
CA ASN A 116 8.67 5.98 -9.97
C ASN A 116 7.35 6.56 -10.47
N MET A 117 6.35 6.54 -9.61
CA MET A 117 5.02 7.09 -9.85
C MET A 117 4.50 7.71 -8.55
N ILE A 118 3.63 8.71 -8.68
CA ILE A 118 2.78 9.19 -7.60
C ILE A 118 1.33 8.88 -7.96
N TRP A 119 0.65 8.15 -7.09
CA TRP A 119 -0.79 7.95 -7.12
C TRP A 119 -1.46 9.06 -6.30
N HIS A 120 -2.47 9.71 -6.88
CA HIS A 120 -3.22 10.78 -6.26
C HIS A 120 -4.66 10.33 -6.05
N GLN A 121 -5.13 10.28 -4.80
CA GLN A 121 -6.51 9.90 -4.49
C GLN A 121 -6.97 10.48 -3.16
N GLY A 122 -8.18 11.06 -3.13
CA GLY A 122 -8.77 11.60 -1.90
C GLY A 122 -7.96 12.73 -1.26
N GLY A 123 -7.21 13.49 -2.08
CA GLY A 123 -6.31 14.56 -1.63
C GLY A 123 -4.96 14.09 -1.08
N GLY A 124 -4.67 12.78 -1.09
CA GLY A 124 -3.37 12.22 -0.71
C GLY A 124 -2.48 11.90 -1.92
N ASP A 125 -1.17 11.93 -1.69
CA ASP A 125 -0.13 11.55 -2.63
C ASP A 125 0.61 10.30 -2.12
N TYR A 126 0.57 9.23 -2.91
CA TYR A 126 1.14 7.94 -2.55
C TYR A 126 2.25 7.60 -3.54
N LYS A 127 3.48 7.52 -3.04
CA LYS A 127 4.63 7.15 -3.86
C LYS A 127 4.57 5.66 -4.17
N ALA A 128 4.90 5.32 -5.42
CA ALA A 128 5.00 3.95 -5.87
C ALA A 128 6.26 3.75 -6.71
N ILE A 129 6.89 2.60 -6.55
CA ILE A 129 8.12 2.22 -7.26
C ILE A 129 7.76 1.11 -8.24
N ARG A 130 8.28 1.19 -9.46
CA ARG A 130 8.15 0.13 -10.46
C ARG A 130 8.78 -1.15 -9.93
N VAL A 131 8.04 -2.25 -9.98
CA VAL A 131 8.55 -3.58 -9.65
C VAL A 131 8.62 -4.41 -10.93
N GLU A 132 9.84 -4.67 -11.39
CA GLU A 132 10.08 -5.58 -12.51
C GLU A 132 10.19 -7.00 -11.98
N ASN A 133 9.39 -7.92 -12.55
CA ASN A 133 9.36 -9.35 -12.21
C ASN A 133 9.31 -9.60 -10.70
N LYS A 134 8.12 -9.81 -10.14
CA LYS A 134 7.95 -10.26 -8.75
C LYS A 134 8.94 -11.41 -8.50
N VAL A 135 10.03 -11.12 -7.77
CA VAL A 135 11.04 -12.13 -7.46
C VAL A 135 10.35 -13.08 -6.50
N LEU A 136 9.85 -14.18 -7.04
CA LEU A 136 9.27 -15.23 -6.24
C LEU A 136 10.45 -15.91 -5.55
N LEU A 137 10.53 -15.73 -4.24
CA LEU A 137 11.47 -16.46 -3.42
C LEU A 137 11.15 -17.96 -3.55
N SER A 138 12.19 -18.76 -3.76
CA SER A 138 12.08 -20.21 -3.69
C SER A 138 11.65 -20.66 -2.29
N ALA A 139 11.12 -21.89 -2.18
CA ALA A 139 10.75 -22.45 -0.88
C ALA A 139 11.94 -22.47 0.11
N GLU A 140 13.17 -22.68 -0.39
CA GLU A 140 14.38 -22.64 0.42
C GLU A 140 14.71 -21.25 0.94
N GLU A 141 14.48 -20.20 0.12
CA GLU A 141 14.68 -18.81 0.54
C GLU A 141 13.60 -18.37 1.52
N LEU A 142 12.34 -18.77 1.31
CA LEU A 142 11.23 -18.52 2.23
C LEU A 142 11.47 -19.21 3.59
N ALA A 143 12.00 -20.42 3.59
CA ALA A 143 12.31 -21.16 4.81
C ALA A 143 13.32 -20.42 5.71
N ARG A 144 14.16 -19.53 5.18
CA ARG A 144 15.11 -18.73 5.97
C ARG A 144 14.44 -17.70 6.88
N TYR A 145 13.19 -17.37 6.61
CA TYR A 145 12.40 -16.47 7.47
C TYR A 145 11.65 -17.24 8.56
N ALA A 146 11.48 -18.55 8.42
CA ALA A 146 10.75 -19.36 9.38
C ALA A 146 11.44 -19.37 10.75
N GLY A 147 10.65 -19.39 11.81
CA GLY A 147 11.13 -19.29 13.19
C GLY A 147 10.06 -18.72 14.12
N THR A 148 10.35 -18.69 15.41
CA THR A 148 9.41 -18.13 16.40
C THR A 148 9.84 -16.71 16.76
N TYR A 149 8.94 -15.75 16.60
CA TYR A 149 9.22 -14.34 16.85
C TYR A 149 8.51 -13.86 18.10
N TYR A 150 9.22 -13.12 18.95
CA TYR A 150 8.71 -12.68 20.25
C TYR A 150 8.62 -11.17 20.36
N GLN A 151 7.50 -10.69 20.88
CA GLN A 151 7.30 -9.30 21.27
C GLN A 151 7.35 -9.20 22.80
N LYS A 152 8.35 -8.48 23.31
CA LYS A 152 8.66 -8.41 24.74
C LYS A 152 7.59 -7.74 25.61
N ASP A 153 7.00 -6.66 25.14
CA ASP A 153 6.07 -5.82 25.90
C ASP A 153 4.69 -6.47 26.02
N LEU A 154 4.23 -7.10 24.95
CA LEU A 154 2.99 -7.86 24.84
C LEU A 154 3.16 -9.29 25.35
N ARG A 155 4.40 -9.79 25.46
CA ARG A 155 4.75 -11.16 25.86
C ARG A 155 4.04 -12.21 25.00
N VAL A 156 4.06 -12.00 23.69
CA VAL A 156 3.43 -12.88 22.71
C VAL A 156 4.47 -13.44 21.77
N GLU A 157 4.25 -14.70 21.38
CA GLU A 157 5.06 -15.45 20.41
C GLU A 157 4.25 -15.64 19.15
N TYR A 158 4.88 -15.37 18.02
CA TYR A 158 4.31 -15.46 16.68
C TYR A 158 5.19 -16.43 15.88
N PRO A 159 4.85 -17.72 15.87
CA PRO A 159 5.51 -18.70 15.01
C PRO A 159 5.30 -18.35 13.54
N LEU A 160 6.38 -18.31 12.76
CA LEU A 160 6.33 -18.19 11.30
C LEU A 160 6.74 -19.53 10.69
N ILE A 161 5.84 -20.13 9.92
CA ILE A 161 6.02 -21.47 9.35
C ILE A 161 6.03 -21.35 7.83
N CYS A 162 6.94 -22.07 7.18
CA CYS A 162 6.99 -22.22 5.72
C CYS A 162 6.49 -23.62 5.34
N GLU A 163 5.30 -23.69 4.74
CA GLU A 163 4.71 -24.94 4.25
C GLU A 163 4.31 -24.80 2.78
N ASN A 164 4.69 -25.78 1.96
CA ASN A 164 4.37 -25.80 0.51
C ASN A 164 4.78 -24.51 -0.24
N GLY A 165 5.86 -23.85 0.18
CA GLY A 165 6.31 -22.58 -0.41
C GLY A 165 5.45 -21.37 -0.03
N LYS A 166 4.65 -21.46 1.05
CA LYS A 166 3.90 -20.35 1.63
C LYS A 166 4.39 -20.07 3.05
N LEU A 167 4.63 -18.80 3.35
CA LEU A 167 4.92 -18.33 4.71
C LEU A 167 3.62 -17.93 5.39
N SER A 168 3.40 -18.46 6.59
CA SER A 168 2.25 -18.15 7.43
C SER A 168 2.70 -17.80 8.83
N LEU A 169 2.20 -16.68 9.35
CA LEU A 169 2.45 -16.21 10.72
C LEU A 169 1.28 -16.61 11.61
N SER A 170 1.52 -17.54 12.52
CA SER A 170 0.56 -17.96 13.52
C SER A 170 0.37 -16.87 14.58
N THR A 171 -0.88 -16.66 14.95
CA THR A 171 -1.32 -15.65 15.90
C THR A 171 -1.78 -16.31 17.21
N PRO A 172 -1.84 -15.56 18.32
CA PRO A 172 -2.31 -16.10 19.59
C PRO A 172 -3.77 -16.61 19.48
N PRO A 173 -4.18 -17.63 20.26
CA PRO A 173 -5.54 -18.19 20.20
C PRO A 173 -6.67 -17.17 20.42
N THR A 174 -6.37 -16.05 21.06
CA THR A 174 -7.33 -14.94 21.22
C THR A 174 -7.76 -14.34 19.88
N PHE A 175 -6.91 -14.34 18.86
CA PHE A 175 -7.26 -13.86 17.52
C PHE A 175 -8.33 -14.74 16.88
N LEU A 176 -8.23 -16.06 17.03
CA LEU A 176 -9.26 -16.97 16.54
C LEU A 176 -10.60 -16.71 17.24
N ASN A 177 -10.56 -16.54 18.56
CA ASN A 177 -11.77 -16.33 19.37
C ASN A 177 -12.48 -15.01 19.09
N TYR A 178 -11.73 -13.92 18.83
CA TYR A 178 -12.31 -12.57 18.72
C TYR A 178 -12.34 -12.01 17.29
N LEU A 179 -11.42 -12.45 16.43
CA LEU A 179 -11.22 -11.92 15.07
C LEU A 179 -11.45 -12.98 13.98
N GLY A 180 -11.57 -14.26 14.34
CA GLY A 180 -11.93 -15.34 13.41
C GLY A 180 -10.80 -15.83 12.53
N PHE A 181 -9.54 -15.59 12.90
CA PHE A 181 -8.36 -16.15 12.22
C PHE A 181 -7.27 -16.50 13.22
N ASP A 182 -6.48 -17.52 12.92
CA ASP A 182 -5.35 -18.00 13.73
C ASP A 182 -4.00 -17.87 13.02
N ALA A 183 -3.98 -17.57 11.72
CA ALA A 183 -2.79 -17.33 10.94
C ALA A 183 -3.01 -16.22 9.90
N VAL A 184 -1.89 -15.68 9.42
CA VAL A 184 -1.81 -14.60 8.44
C VAL A 184 -0.83 -15.01 7.34
N GLU A 185 -1.23 -14.90 6.07
CA GLU A 185 -0.38 -15.30 4.92
C GLU A 185 0.55 -14.16 4.53
N LEU A 186 1.83 -14.48 4.30
CA LEU A 186 2.86 -13.50 3.89
C LEU A 186 3.14 -13.65 2.39
N ASN A 187 2.92 -12.56 1.66
CA ASN A 187 3.21 -12.46 0.23
C ASN A 187 4.43 -11.57 0.02
N HIS A 188 5.51 -12.12 -0.54
CA HIS A 188 6.73 -11.35 -0.80
C HIS A 188 6.44 -10.15 -1.72
N ILE A 189 6.95 -8.99 -1.31
CA ILE A 189 6.90 -7.71 -2.01
C ILE A 189 8.24 -7.52 -2.72
N ASN A 190 9.27 -7.16 -1.95
CA ASN A 190 10.64 -6.95 -2.38
C ASN A 190 11.58 -7.00 -1.18
N GLY A 191 12.86 -7.36 -1.40
CA GLY A 191 13.86 -7.43 -0.35
C GLY A 191 13.38 -8.26 0.85
N ASP A 192 13.26 -7.62 2.01
CA ASP A 192 12.79 -8.22 3.26
C ASP A 192 11.32 -7.86 3.60
N LYS A 193 10.57 -7.29 2.64
CA LYS A 193 9.19 -6.85 2.83
C LYS A 193 8.17 -7.88 2.32
N PHE A 194 7.11 -8.05 3.11
CA PHE A 194 6.01 -8.95 2.84
C PHE A 194 4.69 -8.26 3.12
N LEU A 195 3.72 -8.41 2.22
CA LEU A 195 2.34 -7.99 2.42
C LEU A 195 1.60 -9.11 3.14
N THR A 196 0.89 -8.74 4.19
CA THR A 196 -0.02 -9.64 4.90
C THR A 196 -1.47 -9.32 4.59
N ASP A 197 -2.35 -10.32 4.67
CA ASP A 197 -3.78 -10.13 4.44
C ASP A 197 -4.51 -9.46 5.63
N LYS A 198 -3.87 -9.37 6.81
CA LYS A 198 -4.46 -8.81 8.04
C LYS A 198 -3.66 -7.69 8.72
N PHE A 199 -2.33 -7.65 8.58
CA PHE A 199 -1.43 -6.78 9.35
C PHE A 199 -0.67 -5.75 8.50
N GLY A 200 -1.07 -5.53 7.25
CA GLY A 200 -0.36 -4.63 6.35
C GLY A 200 1.04 -5.17 5.99
N VAL A 201 2.03 -4.28 5.96
CA VAL A 201 3.41 -4.62 5.59
C VAL A 201 4.22 -5.08 6.79
N LEU A 202 4.81 -6.27 6.64
CA LEU A 202 5.84 -6.82 7.52
C LEU A 202 7.20 -6.66 6.85
N GLU A 203 8.18 -6.11 7.57
CA GLU A 203 9.57 -5.99 7.11
C GLU A 203 10.50 -6.76 8.03
N PHE A 204 11.18 -7.79 7.51
CA PHE A 204 12.18 -8.53 8.25
C PHE A 204 13.41 -7.67 8.52
N THR A 205 14.03 -7.91 9.68
CA THR A 205 15.29 -7.27 10.04
C THR A 205 16.41 -8.29 10.08
N ARG A 206 17.61 -7.83 9.73
CA ARG A 206 18.81 -8.65 9.70
C ARG A 206 19.86 -8.12 10.67
N ASP A 207 20.72 -9.03 11.15
CA ASP A 207 21.89 -8.69 11.95
C ASP A 207 23.08 -8.27 11.07
N GLU A 208 24.23 -7.95 11.69
CA GLU A 208 25.46 -7.56 10.99
C GLU A 208 26.02 -8.67 10.08
N ASN A 209 25.63 -9.93 10.30
CA ASN A 209 26.03 -11.09 9.50
C ASN A 209 24.99 -11.43 8.42
N ASN A 210 24.00 -10.56 8.19
CA ASN A 210 22.93 -10.73 7.22
C ASN A 210 21.94 -11.87 7.54
N HIS A 211 21.90 -12.35 8.79
CA HIS A 211 20.90 -13.32 9.26
C HIS A 211 19.63 -12.62 9.74
N VAL A 212 18.47 -13.20 9.46
CA VAL A 212 17.19 -12.70 9.98
C VAL A 212 17.21 -12.77 11.50
N ASN A 213 16.93 -11.65 12.17
CA ASN A 213 16.94 -11.54 13.63
C ASN A 213 15.61 -11.05 14.21
N GLY A 214 14.62 -10.77 13.35
CA GLY A 214 13.36 -10.18 13.76
C GLY A 214 12.55 -9.70 12.57
N PHE A 215 11.43 -9.06 12.87
CA PHE A 215 10.65 -8.30 11.90
C PHE A 215 9.96 -7.11 12.57
N VAL A 216 9.46 -6.20 11.74
CA VAL A 216 8.66 -5.05 12.14
C VAL A 216 7.35 -5.09 11.36
N LEU A 217 6.22 -5.05 12.06
CA LEU A 217 4.94 -4.71 11.45
C LEU A 217 4.88 -3.18 11.35
N LEU A 218 4.94 -2.65 10.13
CA LEU A 218 5.08 -1.21 9.89
C LEU A 218 3.84 -0.43 10.32
N ASP A 219 2.66 -0.93 9.94
CA ASP A 219 1.37 -0.33 10.24
C ASP A 219 0.30 -1.41 10.48
N VAL A 220 -0.14 -1.54 11.74
CA VAL A 220 -1.27 -2.38 12.16
C VAL A 220 -2.35 -1.49 12.78
N GLY A 221 -2.93 -0.63 11.94
CA GLY A 221 -4.03 0.26 12.31
C GLY A 221 -3.57 1.42 13.19
N ARG A 222 -3.60 1.26 14.51
CA ARG A 222 -3.14 2.30 15.46
C ARG A 222 -1.75 2.02 16.02
N LEU A 223 -1.23 0.82 15.81
CA LEU A 223 0.11 0.43 16.23
C LEU A 223 1.05 0.57 15.05
N GLN A 224 2.10 1.36 15.23
CA GLN A 224 3.14 1.56 14.22
C GLN A 224 4.45 0.96 14.70
N ASN A 225 5.21 0.39 13.76
CA ASN A 225 6.54 -0.14 13.98
C ASN A 225 6.61 -1.17 15.13
N LEU A 226 5.64 -2.09 15.20
CA LEU A 226 5.62 -3.14 16.22
C LEU A 226 6.71 -4.17 15.91
N ARG A 227 7.76 -4.16 16.72
CA ARG A 227 8.97 -4.97 16.52
C ARG A 227 8.91 -6.30 17.26
N PHE A 228 9.24 -7.36 16.54
CA PHE A 228 9.44 -8.70 17.06
C PHE A 228 10.90 -9.11 16.87
N SER A 229 11.43 -9.86 17.83
CA SER A 229 12.77 -10.45 17.73
C SER A 229 12.65 -11.95 17.51
N LEU A 230 13.47 -12.50 16.62
CA LEU A 230 13.58 -13.95 16.46
C LEU A 230 14.07 -14.53 17.79
N LEU A 231 13.30 -15.47 18.34
CA LEU A 231 13.75 -16.25 19.48
C LEU A 231 14.85 -17.18 19.01
N SER A 232 16.03 -17.02 19.62
CA SER A 232 17.08 -18.03 19.54
C SER A 232 16.55 -19.30 20.20
N GLU A 233 16.71 -20.45 19.54
CA GLU A 233 16.60 -21.74 20.22
C GLU A 233 17.60 -21.86 21.38
#